data_AF-A0A5B0M4T5-F1
#
_entry.id   AF-A0A5B0M4T5-F1
#
_cell.length_a   1.000
_cell.length_b   1.000
_cell.length_c   1.000
_cell.angle_alpha   90.00
_cell.angle_beta   90.00
_cell.angle_gamma   90.00
#
_symmetry.space_group_name_H-M   'P 1'
#
loop_
_entity.id
_entity.type
_entity.pdbx_description
1 polymer ?
#
loop_
_entity_poly.entity_id
_entity_poly.type
_entity_poly.pdbx_seq_one_letter_code
_entity_poly.pdbx_strand_id
1 'polypeptide(L)'
;MQRNRARKVAANAVSSSYNNYHVPELSDQKDKSGRFMIAYHCKMCFTKINRPMSDSSCGNLNKHAALCLRKQQEASKTRTLASVGITGTGDIDPKEVPQLCAVWCAEAARPFSALVDASHKALLHPKVLKHLPTRKAVSKDIHMLYSAIQDNYRTVLKGLYT
;
A
#
# COMPACT_ATOMS: atom_id res chain seq x y z
N MET A 1 -41.37 -1.69 -11.91
CA MET A 1 -41.26 -2.85 -12.84
C MET A 1 -39.85 -3.46 -12.93
N GLN A 2 -38.77 -2.67 -13.06
CA GLN A 2 -37.42 -3.19 -13.34
C GLN A 2 -36.71 -3.89 -12.15
N ARG A 3 -36.93 -3.43 -10.91
CA ARG A 3 -36.40 -4.08 -9.69
C ARG A 3 -36.86 -5.54 -9.54
N ASN A 4 -38.12 -5.81 -9.86
CA ASN A 4 -38.67 -7.18 -9.83
C ASN A 4 -38.06 -8.07 -10.91
N ARG A 5 -37.62 -7.50 -12.04
CA ARG A 5 -36.96 -8.23 -13.12
C ARG A 5 -35.54 -8.64 -12.75
N ALA A 6 -34.78 -7.79 -12.06
CA ALA A 6 -33.47 -8.16 -11.50
C ALA A 6 -33.58 -9.33 -10.50
N ARG A 7 -34.56 -9.27 -9.59
CA ARG A 7 -34.84 -10.37 -8.65
C ARG A 7 -35.29 -11.67 -9.35
N LYS A 8 -36.08 -11.57 -10.42
CA LYS A 8 -36.46 -12.73 -11.25
C LYS A 8 -35.25 -13.33 -11.97
N VAL A 9 -34.33 -12.51 -12.50
CA VAL A 9 -33.09 -12.98 -13.11
C VAL A 9 -32.22 -13.70 -12.07
N ALA A 10 -32.17 -13.20 -10.84
CA ALA A 10 -31.48 -13.88 -9.73
C ALA A 10 -32.14 -15.22 -9.36
N ALA A 11 -33.46 -15.25 -9.22
CA ALA A 11 -34.21 -16.46 -8.88
C ALA A 11 -34.12 -17.53 -9.98
N ASN A 12 -34.02 -17.10 -11.24
CA ASN A 12 -33.90 -17.98 -12.40
C ASN A 12 -32.44 -18.21 -12.83
N ALA A 13 -31.47 -17.83 -12.00
CA ALA A 13 -30.04 -17.98 -12.29
C ALA A 13 -29.61 -19.45 -12.11
N VAL A 14 -29.80 -20.27 -13.14
CA VAL A 14 -29.42 -21.71 -13.12
C VAL A 14 -27.97 -21.92 -13.56
N SER A 15 -27.32 -20.91 -14.14
CA SER A 15 -25.94 -21.04 -14.62
C SER A 15 -24.92 -20.96 -13.48
N SER A 16 -23.93 -21.85 -13.51
CA SER A 16 -22.76 -21.84 -12.62
C SER A 16 -21.96 -20.52 -12.68
N SER A 17 -22.12 -19.74 -13.75
CA SER A 17 -21.49 -18.42 -13.93
C SER A 17 -21.76 -17.45 -12.78
N TYR A 18 -22.88 -17.61 -12.07
CA TYR A 18 -23.30 -16.72 -10.98
C TYR A 18 -22.75 -17.13 -9.60
N ASN A 19 -22.15 -18.31 -9.45
CA ASN A 19 -21.69 -18.84 -8.16
C ASN A 19 -20.65 -17.94 -7.47
N ASN A 20 -19.85 -17.23 -8.25
CA ASN A 20 -18.79 -16.33 -7.76
C ASN A 20 -19.33 -14.96 -7.30
N TYR A 21 -20.64 -14.73 -7.35
CA TYR A 21 -21.26 -13.45 -7.09
C TYR A 21 -22.31 -13.53 -5.98
N HIS A 22 -22.48 -12.42 -5.25
CA HIS A 22 -23.60 -12.25 -4.34
C HIS A 22 -24.92 -12.08 -5.10
N VAL A 23 -26.04 -12.10 -4.36
CA VAL A 23 -27.36 -11.80 -4.91
C VAL A 23 -27.31 -10.48 -5.67
N PRO A 24 -27.71 -10.45 -6.95
CA PRO A 24 -27.55 -9.25 -7.76
C PRO A 24 -28.58 -8.18 -7.38
N GLU A 25 -28.18 -6.93 -7.62
CA GLU A 25 -28.99 -5.74 -7.37
C GLU A 25 -29.21 -4.94 -8.64
N LEU A 26 -30.10 -3.96 -8.59
CA LEU A 26 -30.27 -3.01 -9.68
C LEU A 26 -29.12 -2.00 -9.62
N SER A 27 -28.44 -1.80 -10.74
CA SER A 27 -27.40 -0.79 -10.88
C SER A 27 -28.01 0.56 -11.22
N ASP A 28 -27.39 1.65 -10.76
CA ASP A 28 -27.71 3.01 -11.20
C ASP A 28 -27.23 3.27 -12.65
N GLN A 29 -26.35 2.40 -13.17
CA GLN A 29 -25.87 2.48 -14.54
C GLN A 29 -26.93 2.01 -15.54
N LYS A 30 -27.00 2.71 -16.67
CA LYS A 30 -27.89 2.40 -17.80
C LYS A 30 -27.09 1.85 -18.99
N ASP A 31 -27.70 0.94 -19.73
CA ASP A 31 -27.18 0.47 -21.02
C ASP A 31 -27.33 1.54 -22.11
N LYS A 32 -26.80 1.27 -23.31
CA LYS A 32 -26.90 2.18 -24.47
C LYS A 32 -28.33 2.48 -24.89
N SER A 33 -29.29 1.66 -24.48
CA SER A 33 -30.73 1.83 -24.73
C SER A 33 -31.44 2.51 -23.57
N GLY A 34 -30.71 3.06 -22.59
CA GLY A 34 -31.27 3.78 -21.45
C GLY A 34 -31.90 2.90 -20.36
N ARG A 35 -31.72 1.57 -20.41
CA ARG A 35 -32.29 0.63 -19.43
C ARG A 35 -31.31 0.36 -18.30
N PHE A 36 -31.80 0.27 -17.07
CA PHE A 36 -30.96 -0.03 -15.91
C PHE A 36 -30.32 -1.43 -16.03
N MET A 37 -29.06 -1.51 -15.62
CA MET A 37 -28.28 -2.74 -15.64
C MET A 37 -28.45 -3.52 -14.32
N ILE A 38 -28.06 -4.80 -14.33
CA ILE A 38 -27.99 -5.63 -13.13
C ILE A 38 -26.54 -5.62 -12.64
N ALA A 39 -26.34 -5.31 -11.37
CA ALA A 39 -25.03 -5.29 -10.72
C ALA A 39 -24.78 -6.60 -9.97
N TYR A 40 -23.64 -7.23 -10.25
CA TYR A 40 -23.17 -8.44 -9.58
C TYR A 40 -21.93 -8.10 -8.76
N HIS A 41 -21.99 -8.33 -7.45
CA HIS A 41 -20.85 -8.15 -6.55
C HIS A 41 -20.01 -9.42 -6.47
N CYS A 42 -18.73 -9.34 -6.83
CA CYS A 42 -17.81 -10.46 -6.73
C CYS A 42 -17.54 -10.82 -5.26
N LYS A 43 -17.66 -12.11 -4.91
CA LYS A 43 -17.37 -12.60 -3.54
C LYS A 43 -15.88 -12.54 -3.17
N MET A 44 -14.99 -12.51 -4.17
CA MET A 44 -13.53 -12.55 -3.97
C MET A 44 -12.91 -11.15 -3.84
N CYS A 45 -13.31 -10.22 -4.70
CA CYS A 45 -12.69 -8.88 -4.77
C CYS A 45 -13.67 -7.73 -4.54
N PHE A 46 -14.93 -8.02 -4.19
CA PHE A 46 -15.99 -7.06 -3.91
C PHE A 46 -16.31 -6.08 -5.04
N THR A 47 -15.70 -6.23 -6.22
CA THR A 47 -15.94 -5.37 -7.38
C THR A 47 -17.33 -5.61 -7.95
N LYS A 48 -18.02 -4.53 -8.30
CA LYS A 48 -19.34 -4.53 -8.93
C LYS A 48 -19.21 -4.66 -10.46
N ILE A 49 -19.85 -5.68 -11.02
CA ILE A 49 -19.87 -5.95 -12.46
C ILE A 49 -21.27 -5.72 -13.00
N ASN A 50 -21.41 -4.76 -13.91
CA ASN A 50 -22.70 -4.42 -14.51
C ASN A 50 -22.96 -5.25 -15.76
N ARG A 51 -24.16 -5.83 -15.86
CA ARG A 51 -24.63 -6.59 -17.00
C ARG A 51 -25.96 -6.02 -17.53
N PRO A 52 -26.10 -5.80 -18.85
CA PRO A 52 -27.37 -5.38 -19.42
C PRO A 52 -28.48 -6.41 -19.16
N MET A 53 -29.70 -5.94 -18.93
CA MET A 53 -30.83 -6.83 -18.64
C MET A 53 -31.33 -7.60 -19.88
N SER A 54 -31.01 -7.11 -21.09
CA SER A 54 -31.32 -7.80 -22.34
C SER A 54 -30.24 -8.79 -22.78
N ASP A 55 -29.06 -8.76 -22.13
CA ASP A 55 -27.97 -9.67 -22.46
C ASP A 55 -28.24 -11.02 -21.77
N SER A 56 -28.33 -12.09 -22.56
CA SER A 56 -28.42 -13.46 -22.06
C SER A 56 -27.03 -14.10 -21.85
N SER A 57 -25.97 -13.50 -22.37
CA SER A 57 -24.58 -13.97 -22.20
C SER A 57 -24.05 -13.67 -20.81
N CYS A 58 -23.29 -14.61 -20.22
CA CYS A 58 -22.56 -14.39 -18.97
C CYS A 58 -21.08 -14.03 -19.20
N GLY A 59 -20.71 -13.64 -20.42
CA GLY A 59 -19.32 -13.49 -20.82
C GLY A 59 -18.51 -12.48 -20.00
N ASN A 60 -19.10 -11.36 -19.61
CA ASN A 60 -18.45 -10.36 -18.76
C ASN A 60 -18.21 -10.87 -17.32
N LEU A 61 -19.18 -11.58 -16.74
CA LEU A 61 -19.04 -12.21 -15.43
C LEU A 61 -17.96 -13.30 -15.47
N ASN A 62 -18.01 -14.22 -16.45
CA ASN A 62 -17.04 -15.31 -16.55
C ASN A 62 -15.62 -14.80 -16.77
N LYS A 63 -15.43 -13.78 -17.62
CA LYS A 63 -14.13 -13.10 -17.80
C LYS A 63 -13.62 -12.51 -16.48
N HIS A 64 -14.48 -11.83 -15.72
CA HIS A 64 -14.10 -11.28 -14.43
C HIS A 64 -13.72 -12.39 -13.42
N ALA A 65 -14.55 -13.42 -13.28
CA ALA A 65 -14.30 -14.51 -12.34
C ALA A 65 -12.96 -15.22 -12.61
N ALA A 66 -12.65 -15.52 -13.88
CA ALA A 66 -11.38 -16.12 -14.27
C ALA A 66 -10.18 -15.22 -13.96
N LEU A 67 -10.27 -13.92 -14.26
CA LEU A 67 -9.22 -12.95 -13.93
C LEU A 67 -9.02 -12.80 -12.43
N CYS A 68 -10.10 -12.80 -11.66
CA CYS A 68 -10.07 -12.67 -10.21
C CYS A 68 -9.42 -13.89 -9.56
N LEU A 69 -9.78 -15.10 -10.00
CA LEU A 69 -9.16 -16.34 -9.53
C LEU A 69 -7.66 -16.36 -9.82
N ARG A 70 -7.26 -15.96 -11.03
CA ARG A 70 -5.84 -15.86 -11.39
C ARG A 70 -5.10 -14.87 -10.49
N LYS A 71 -5.67 -13.68 -10.23
CA LYS A 71 -5.07 -12.70 -9.32
C LYS A 71 -4.91 -13.24 -7.90
N GLN A 72 -5.90 -13.99 -7.41
CA GLN A 72 -5.83 -14.62 -6.09
C GLN A 72 -4.72 -15.67 -6.02
N GLN A 73 -4.60 -16.50 -7.06
CA GLN A 73 -3.53 -17.50 -7.16
C GLN A 73 -2.15 -16.84 -7.22
N GLU A 74 -1.97 -15.78 -8.01
CA GLU A 74 -0.69 -15.06 -8.08
C GLU A 74 -0.34 -14.32 -6.78
N ALA A 75 -1.33 -13.72 -6.10
CA ALA A 75 -1.15 -13.15 -4.78
C ALA A 75 -0.75 -14.20 -3.72
N SER A 76 -1.28 -15.43 -3.84
CA SER A 76 -0.90 -16.53 -2.93
C SER A 76 0.52 -17.05 -3.18
N LYS A 77 1.02 -16.98 -4.42
CA LYS A 77 2.40 -17.36 -4.77
C LYS A 77 3.42 -16.29 -4.36
N THR A 78 3.01 -15.03 -4.30
CA THR A 78 3.88 -13.89 -4.02
C THR A 78 3.61 -13.37 -2.60
N ARG A 79 4.30 -13.91 -1.59
CA ARG A 79 4.28 -13.32 -0.24
C ARG A 79 4.99 -11.97 -0.29
N THR A 80 4.27 -10.90 0.01
CA THR A 80 4.91 -9.59 0.27
C THR A 80 5.64 -9.67 1.61
N LEU A 81 6.73 -8.91 1.79
CA LEU A 81 7.44 -8.85 3.08
C LEU A 81 6.50 -8.39 4.23
N ALA A 82 5.51 -7.55 3.91
CA ALA A 82 4.46 -7.17 4.85
C ALA A 82 3.67 -8.38 5.41
N SER A 83 3.45 -9.42 4.61
CA SER A 83 2.74 -10.64 5.03
C SER A 83 3.52 -11.53 6.02
N VAL A 84 4.79 -11.22 6.25
CA VAL A 84 5.63 -11.85 7.30
C VAL A 84 5.96 -10.85 8.43
N GLY A 85 5.20 -9.75 8.53
CA GLY A 85 5.38 -8.76 9.59
C GLY A 85 6.53 -7.78 9.36
N ILE A 86 7.16 -7.80 8.19
CA ILE A 86 8.13 -6.76 7.81
C ILE A 86 7.33 -5.55 7.35
N THR A 87 7.00 -4.68 8.29
CA THR A 87 6.61 -3.31 7.99
C THR A 87 7.85 -2.57 7.52
N GLY A 88 7.87 -2.15 6.25
CA GLY A 88 8.83 -1.13 5.83
C GLY A 88 8.66 0.11 6.70
N THR A 89 9.76 0.81 6.98
CA THR A 89 9.63 2.23 7.30
C THR A 89 8.77 2.86 6.20
N GLY A 90 7.80 3.69 6.56
CA GLY A 90 6.88 4.32 5.61
C GLY A 90 7.62 5.14 4.55
N ASP A 91 6.90 5.99 3.82
CA ASP A 91 7.54 6.86 2.83
C ASP A 91 8.58 7.78 3.54
N ILE A 92 9.87 7.44 3.44
CA ILE A 92 10.94 8.18 4.15
C ILE A 92 10.98 9.60 3.59
N ASP A 93 10.82 10.62 4.45
CA ASP A 93 11.04 12.01 4.02
C ASP A 93 12.53 12.17 3.66
N PRO A 94 12.86 12.55 2.42
CA PRO A 94 14.23 12.86 2.03
C PRO A 94 15.00 13.78 2.98
N LYS A 95 14.31 14.71 3.63
CA LYS A 95 14.89 15.69 4.54
C LYS A 95 15.37 15.06 5.85
N GLU A 96 14.79 13.94 6.26
CA GLU A 96 15.14 13.24 7.50
C GLU A 96 16.35 12.30 7.32
N VAL A 97 16.67 11.90 6.09
CA VAL A 97 17.74 10.92 5.80
C VAL A 97 19.08 11.30 6.45
N PRO A 98 19.58 12.57 6.36
CA PRO A 98 20.85 12.93 7.01
C PRO A 98 20.83 12.76 8.53
N GLN A 99 19.75 13.18 9.18
CA GLN A 99 19.61 13.08 10.63
C GLN A 99 19.50 11.62 11.07
N LEU A 100 18.75 10.79 10.35
CA LEU A 100 18.66 9.35 10.61
C LEU A 100 20.03 8.66 10.47
N CYS A 101 20.82 9.03 9.47
CA CYS A 101 22.19 8.54 9.33
C CYS A 101 23.09 8.97 10.49
N ALA A 102 22.96 10.22 10.96
CA ALA A 102 23.71 10.71 12.12
C ALA A 102 23.37 9.95 13.40
N VAL A 103 22.07 9.76 13.67
CA VAL A 103 21.57 8.99 14.83
C VAL A 103 22.04 7.53 14.76
N TRP A 104 21.88 6.87 13.61
CA TRP A 104 22.33 5.49 13.42
C TRP A 104 23.83 5.32 13.67
N CYS A 105 24.66 6.25 13.19
CA CYS A 105 26.10 6.25 13.45
C CYS A 105 26.42 6.48 14.94
N ALA A 106 25.73 7.40 15.60
CA ALA A 106 25.95 7.72 17.00
C ALA A 106 25.52 6.59 17.94
N GLU A 107 24.29 6.07 17.79
CA GLU A 107 23.70 5.07 18.69
C GLU A 107 24.40 3.72 18.60
N ALA A 108 24.71 3.26 17.38
CA ALA A 108 25.32 1.95 17.16
C ALA A 108 26.85 2.01 17.04
N ALA A 109 27.47 3.16 17.39
CA ALA A 109 28.90 3.43 17.24
C ALA A 109 29.45 3.01 15.86
N ARG A 110 28.65 3.21 14.80
CA ARG A 110 28.99 2.72 13.46
C ARG A 110 29.95 3.69 12.78
N PRO A 111 30.95 3.16 12.04
CA PRO A 111 31.87 4.02 11.35
C PRO A 111 31.14 4.76 10.22
N PHE A 112 31.45 6.04 10.06
CA PHE A 112 30.86 6.86 8.99
C PHE A 112 31.24 6.35 7.59
N SER A 113 32.26 5.50 7.48
CA SER A 113 32.62 4.80 6.25
C SER A 113 31.50 3.89 5.75
N ALA A 114 30.67 3.33 6.64
CA ALA A 114 29.58 2.42 6.26
C ALA A 114 28.56 3.08 5.33
N LEU A 115 28.35 4.40 5.46
CA LEU A 115 27.45 5.14 4.59
C LEU A 115 28.02 5.36 3.19
N VAL A 116 29.34 5.38 3.03
CA VAL A 116 29.96 5.55 1.70
C VAL A 116 30.29 4.22 1.01
N ASP A 117 30.22 3.11 1.75
CA ASP A 117 30.50 1.76 1.28
C ASP A 117 29.56 1.31 0.15
N ALA A 118 30.12 0.72 -0.89
CA ALA A 118 29.38 0.35 -2.10
C ALA A 118 28.41 -0.83 -1.84
N SER A 119 28.84 -1.82 -1.06
CA SER A 119 28.01 -2.98 -0.73
C SER A 119 26.84 -2.58 0.17
N HIS A 120 27.07 -1.70 1.14
CA HIS A 120 26.01 -1.13 1.96
C HIS A 120 25.01 -0.35 1.09
N LYS A 121 25.49 0.54 0.21
CA LYS A 121 24.63 1.32 -0.69
C LYS A 121 23.77 0.45 -1.61
N ALA A 122 24.29 -0.69 -2.06
CA ALA A 122 23.54 -1.62 -2.90
C ALA A 122 22.28 -2.20 -2.22
N LEU A 123 22.22 -2.17 -0.88
CA LEU A 123 21.06 -2.63 -0.10
C LEU A 123 20.03 -1.53 0.17
N LEU A 124 20.38 -0.26 -0.05
CA LEU A 124 19.53 0.88 0.31
C LEU A 124 18.54 1.24 -0.79
N HIS A 125 17.37 1.73 -0.39
CA HIS A 125 16.36 2.24 -1.30
C HIS A 125 16.89 3.46 -2.10
N PRO A 126 16.57 3.62 -3.40
CA PRO A 126 17.07 4.73 -4.22
C PRO A 126 16.82 6.13 -3.65
N LYS A 127 15.68 6.34 -2.97
CA LYS A 127 15.34 7.60 -2.29
C LYS A 127 16.34 7.95 -1.17
N VAL A 128 16.79 6.95 -0.42
CA VAL A 128 17.79 7.10 0.65
C VAL A 128 19.15 7.39 0.04
N LEU A 129 19.53 6.66 -1.01
CA LEU A 129 20.81 6.86 -1.72
C LEU A 129 20.99 8.30 -2.22
N LYS A 130 19.93 8.91 -2.76
CA LYS A 130 19.96 10.29 -3.26
C LYS A 130 20.22 11.34 -2.16
N HIS A 131 19.86 11.04 -0.91
CA HIS A 131 19.93 11.97 0.22
C HIS A 131 20.93 11.52 1.28
N LEU A 132 21.78 10.56 0.94
CA LEU A 132 22.78 10.04 1.85
C LEU A 132 23.83 11.11 2.16
N PRO A 133 24.08 11.45 3.44
CA PRO A 133 25.05 12.46 3.78
C PRO A 133 26.49 11.98 3.53
N THR A 134 27.39 12.95 3.32
CA THR A 134 28.83 12.65 3.28
C THR A 134 29.35 12.33 4.69
N ARG A 135 30.49 11.64 4.79
CA ARG A 135 31.18 11.40 6.08
C ARG A 135 31.35 12.69 6.90
N LYS A 136 31.73 13.80 6.26
CA LYS A 136 31.93 15.09 6.93
C LYS A 136 30.61 15.68 7.42
N ALA A 137 29.54 15.58 6.64
CA ALA A 137 28.21 16.02 7.03
C ALA A 137 27.71 15.25 8.26
N VAL A 138 27.82 13.92 8.26
CA VAL A 138 27.45 13.07 9.41
C VAL A 138 28.21 13.48 10.67
N SER A 139 29.52 13.66 10.57
CA SER A 139 30.33 14.10 11.72
C SER A 139 29.88 15.46 12.26
N LYS A 140 29.52 16.39 11.37
CA LYS A 140 29.01 17.71 11.75
C LYS A 140 27.64 17.61 12.41
N ASP A 141 26.75 16.80 11.87
CA ASP A 141 25.39 16.62 12.38
C ASP A 141 25.41 15.96 13.76
N ILE A 142 26.26 14.93 13.97
CA ILE A 142 26.48 14.32 15.30
C ILE A 142 27.00 15.36 16.29
N HIS A 143 27.99 16.17 15.90
CA HIS A 143 28.50 17.23 16.77
C HIS A 143 27.40 18.23 17.14
N MET A 144 26.58 18.65 16.17
CA MET A 144 25.47 19.58 16.42
C MET A 144 24.42 18.99 17.36
N LEU A 145 24.05 17.72 17.17
CA LEU A 145 23.14 17.01 18.08
C LEU A 145 23.69 16.95 19.50
N TYR A 146 24.98 16.61 19.64
CA TYR A 146 25.62 16.54 20.95
C TYR A 146 25.71 17.91 21.63
N SER A 147 26.14 18.95 20.91
CA SER A 147 26.22 20.32 21.43
C SER A 147 24.86 20.84 21.90
N ALA A 148 23.79 20.60 21.12
CA ALA A 148 22.44 20.99 21.51
C ALA A 148 21.99 20.30 22.81
N ILE A 149 22.26 19.00 22.95
CA ILE A 149 21.96 18.26 24.17
C ILE A 149 22.76 18.82 25.36
N GLN A 150 24.05 19.10 25.17
CA GLN A 150 24.89 19.69 26.22
C GLN A 150 24.39 21.07 26.68
N ASP A 151 24.00 21.94 25.75
CA ASP A 151 23.50 23.27 26.07
C ASP A 151 22.15 23.22 26.79
N ASN A 152 21.29 22.25 26.43
CA ASN A 152 20.06 21.97 27.18
C ASN A 152 20.36 21.57 28.63
N TYR A 153 21.28 20.62 28.85
CA TYR A 153 21.67 20.22 30.21
C TYR A 153 22.30 21.36 31.00
N ARG A 154 23.16 22.18 30.38
CA ARG A 154 23.75 23.36 31.02
C ARG A 154 22.68 24.35 31.46
N THR A 155 21.67 24.57 30.63
CA THR A 155 20.54 25.45 30.95
C THR A 155 19.76 24.94 32.14
N VAL A 156 19.39 23.65 32.14
CA VAL A 156 18.69 23.01 33.26
C VAL A 156 19.52 23.12 34.54
N LEU A 157 20.81 22.75 34.48
CA LEU A 157 21.68 22.79 35.66
C LEU A 157 21.83 24.20 36.21
N LYS A 158 21.99 25.23 35.37
CA LYS A 158 22.08 26.62 35.83
C LYS A 158 20.79 27.13 36.46
N GLY A 159 19.63 26.75 35.91
CA GLY A 159 18.32 27.12 36.47
C GLY A 159 17.98 26.43 37.79
N LEU A 160 18.70 25.37 38.18
CA LEU A 160 18.56 24.70 39.49
C LEU A 160 19.35 25.39 40.62
N TYR A 161 20.20 26.37 40.30
CA TYR A 161 20.99 27.13 41.27
C TYR A 161 20.57 28.62 41.37
N THR A 162 19.40 28.97 40.85
CA THR A 162 18.73 30.27 40.98
C THR A 162 17.43 30.12 41.74
#